data_AF-J2MVJ7-F1
#
_entry.id   AF-J2MVJ7-F1
#
_cell.length_a   1.000
_cell.length_b   1.000
_cell.length_c   1.000
_cell.angle_alpha   90.00
_cell.angle_beta   90.00
_cell.angle_gamma   90.00
#
_symmetry.space_group_name_H-M   'P 1'
#
loop_
_entity.id
_entity.type
_entity.pdbx_description
1 polymer ?
#
loop_
_entity_poly.entity_id
_entity_poly.type
_entity_poly.pdbx_seq_one_letter_code
_entity_poly.pdbx_strand_id
1 'polypeptide(L)'
;MYDPGRPEPASHVFMIIPDVDTESLLCHACETLTSLNVMTADLACELQGPRRNVALAIQQLAVLGELLVNRALDNLAPPRGRADALLNNQR
;
A
#
# COMPACT_ATOMS: atom_id res chain seq x y z
N MET A 1 -18.02 -23.69 -31.53
CA MET A 1 -17.39 -22.52 -32.18
C MET A 1 -16.89 -21.63 -31.06
N TYR A 2 -15.58 -21.62 -30.82
CA TYR A 2 -14.92 -20.75 -29.84
C TYR A 2 -14.70 -19.40 -30.52
N ASP A 3 -15.22 -18.33 -29.94
CA ASP A 3 -15.00 -16.95 -30.40
C ASP A 3 -13.87 -16.34 -29.56
N PRO A 4 -12.66 -16.17 -30.11
CA PRO A 4 -11.50 -15.64 -29.39
C PRO A 4 -11.58 -14.12 -29.13
N GLY A 5 -12.66 -13.44 -29.56
CA GLY A 5 -12.78 -11.99 -29.51
C GLY A 5 -13.77 -11.42 -28.50
N ARG A 6 -14.49 -12.26 -27.74
CA ARG A 6 -15.40 -11.77 -26.69
C ARG A 6 -14.57 -11.48 -25.44
N PRO A 7 -14.42 -10.21 -24.99
CA PRO A 7 -13.93 -9.98 -23.65
C PRO A 7 -14.93 -10.69 -22.75
N GLU A 8 -14.46 -11.64 -21.94
CA GLU A 8 -15.28 -12.11 -20.83
C GLU A 8 -15.77 -10.86 -20.09
N PRO A 9 -17.04 -10.81 -19.63
CA PRO A 9 -17.48 -9.73 -18.79
C PRO A 9 -16.62 -9.83 -17.53
N ALA A 10 -15.50 -9.12 -17.53
CA ALA A 10 -14.63 -9.07 -16.40
C ALA A 10 -15.49 -8.48 -15.29
N SER A 11 -15.88 -9.32 -14.34
CA SER A 11 -16.66 -8.93 -13.18
C SER A 11 -15.75 -8.13 -12.25
N HIS A 12 -15.20 -7.03 -12.78
CA HIS A 12 -14.33 -6.11 -12.09
C HIS A 12 -15.24 -5.06 -11.47
N VAL A 13 -15.71 -5.36 -10.27
CA VAL A 13 -16.45 -4.38 -9.45
C VAL A 13 -15.54 -3.20 -9.09
N PHE A 14 -14.22 -3.41 -9.11
CA PHE A 14 -13.21 -2.39 -8.82
C PHE A 14 -12.13 -2.38 -9.91
N MET A 15 -11.65 -1.19 -10.27
CA MET A 15 -10.56 -0.96 -11.21
C MET A 15 -9.67 0.19 -10.69
N ILE A 16 -8.35 0.07 -10.89
CA ILE A 16 -7.40 1.16 -10.65
C ILE A 16 -7.38 2.04 -11.91
N ILE A 17 -7.55 3.35 -11.74
CA ILE A 17 -7.51 4.32 -12.85
C ILE A 17 -6.09 4.31 -13.45
N PRO A 18 -5.91 4.19 -14.77
CA PRO A 18 -4.58 4.03 -15.38
C PRO A 18 -3.66 5.25 -15.22
N ASP A 19 -4.23 6.45 -15.08
CA ASP A 19 -3.48 7.72 -14.97
C ASP A 19 -3.28 8.20 -13.52
N VAL A 20 -3.56 7.35 -12.53
CA VAL A 20 -3.26 7.66 -11.14
C VAL A 20 -1.74 7.68 -10.92
N ASP A 21 -1.27 8.68 -10.19
CA ASP A 21 0.16 8.80 -9.90
C ASP A 21 0.61 7.75 -8.87
N THR A 22 1.89 7.34 -8.96
CA THR A 22 2.47 6.32 -8.09
C THR A 22 2.43 6.73 -6.61
N GLU A 23 2.51 8.03 -6.31
CA GLU A 23 2.43 8.53 -4.94
C GLU A 23 1.03 8.29 -4.36
N SER A 24 -0.04 8.62 -5.09
CA SER A 24 -1.43 8.33 -4.72
C SER A 24 -1.69 6.83 -4.57
N LEU A 25 -1.16 5.98 -5.45
CA LEU A 25 -1.26 4.52 -5.32
C LEU A 25 -0.64 4.02 -4.03
N LEU A 26 0.57 4.47 -3.74
CA LEU A 26 1.28 4.06 -2.54
C LEU A 26 0.64 4.63 -1.28
N CYS A 27 0.12 5.86 -1.32
CA CYS A 27 -0.62 6.45 -0.20
C CYS A 27 -1.85 5.60 0.14
N HIS A 28 -2.68 5.27 -0.87
CA HIS A 28 -3.85 4.42 -0.67
C HIS A 28 -3.49 2.99 -0.24
N ALA A 29 -2.37 2.44 -0.72
CA ALA A 29 -1.86 1.16 -0.24
C ALA A 29 -1.49 1.24 1.26
N CYS A 30 -0.84 2.33 1.70
CA CYS A 30 -0.51 2.55 3.10
C CYS A 30 -1.76 2.64 3.97
N GLU A 31 -2.74 3.47 3.58
CA GLU A 31 -4.03 3.60 4.29
C GLU A 31 -4.78 2.26 4.40
N THR A 32 -4.76 1.47 3.33
CA THR A 32 -5.37 0.14 3.29
C THR A 32 -4.67 -0.81 4.26
N LEU A 33 -3.33 -0.80 4.29
CA LEU A 33 -2.54 -1.64 5.18
C LEU A 33 -2.73 -1.23 6.65
N THR A 34 -2.81 0.07 6.95
CA THR A 34 -3.15 0.57 8.29
C THR A 34 -4.53 0.10 8.74
N SER A 35 -5.50 0.15 7.85
CA SER A 35 -6.84 -0.38 8.13
C SER A 35 -6.80 -1.89 8.40
N LEU A 36 -6.05 -2.65 7.60
CA LEU A 36 -5.84 -4.08 7.80
C LEU A 36 -5.15 -4.40 9.13
N ASN A 37 -4.13 -3.62 9.49
CA ASN A 37 -3.38 -3.77 10.73
C ASN A 37 -4.29 -3.63 11.95
N VAL A 38 -5.15 -2.60 11.98
CA VAL A 38 -6.16 -2.40 13.04
C VAL A 38 -7.14 -3.58 13.11
N MET A 39 -7.75 -3.95 11.98
CA MET A 39 -8.71 -5.07 11.94
C MET A 39 -8.08 -6.39 12.39
N THR A 40 -6.82 -6.62 12.03
CA THR A 40 -6.12 -7.85 12.40
C THR A 40 -5.70 -7.84 13.87
N ALA A 41 -5.36 -6.67 14.42
CA ALA A 41 -5.11 -6.49 15.85
C ALA A 41 -6.33 -6.88 16.68
N ASP A 42 -7.50 -6.36 16.29
CA ASP A 42 -8.78 -6.61 16.94
C ASP A 42 -9.12 -8.10 16.85
N LEU A 43 -9.00 -8.69 15.65
CA LEU A 43 -9.20 -10.13 15.44
C LEU A 43 -8.23 -10.99 16.29
N ALA A 44 -6.97 -10.59 16.43
CA ALA A 44 -6.01 -11.30 17.27
C ALA A 44 -6.38 -11.23 18.77
N CYS A 45 -7.10 -10.20 19.22
CA CYS A 45 -7.63 -10.11 20.57
C CYS A 45 -8.84 -11.03 20.80
N GLU A 46 -9.67 -11.24 19.78
CA GLU A 46 -10.85 -12.11 19.84
C GLU A 46 -10.52 -13.60 19.75
N LEU A 47 -9.40 -13.96 19.10
CA LEU A 47 -8.99 -15.34 18.89
C LEU A 47 -8.15 -15.90 20.05
N GLN A 48 -8.25 -17.22 20.26
CA GLN A 48 -7.41 -17.96 21.21
C GLN A 48 -6.63 -19.08 20.50
N GLY A 49 -5.53 -19.51 21.13
CA GLY A 49 -4.72 -20.64 20.64
C GLY A 49 -4.09 -20.39 19.26
N PRO A 50 -3.91 -21.43 18.43
CA PRO A 50 -3.18 -21.33 17.15
C PRO A 50 -3.75 -20.30 16.15
N ARG A 51 -5.06 -20.01 16.21
CA ARG A 51 -5.70 -19.02 15.33
C ARG A 51 -5.25 -17.59 15.64
N ARG A 52 -4.99 -17.28 16.92
CA ARG A 52 -4.41 -15.99 17.33
C ARG A 52 -3.03 -15.78 16.71
N ASN A 53 -2.20 -16.83 16.66
CA ASN A 53 -0.87 -16.75 16.06
C ASN A 53 -0.95 -16.44 14.55
N VAL A 54 -1.96 -16.98 13.86
CA VAL A 54 -2.21 -16.66 12.44
C VAL A 54 -2.60 -15.19 12.29
N ALA A 55 -3.51 -14.68 13.12
CA ALA A 55 -3.88 -13.26 13.10
C ALA A 55 -2.67 -12.35 13.40
N LEU A 56 -1.86 -12.66 14.42
CA LEU A 56 -0.64 -11.91 14.70
C LEU A 56 0.36 -11.94 13.54
N ALA A 57 0.49 -13.07 12.83
CA ALA A 57 1.34 -13.16 11.65
C ALA A 57 0.83 -12.27 10.49
N ILE A 58 -0.49 -12.26 10.25
CA ILE A 58 -1.11 -11.36 9.25
C ILE A 58 -0.85 -9.89 9.63
N GLN A 59 -0.99 -9.56 10.92
CA GLN A 59 -0.72 -8.22 11.43
C GLN A 59 0.73 -7.81 11.17
N GLN A 60 1.67 -8.70 11.49
CA GLN A 60 3.09 -8.45 11.29
C GLN A 60 3.44 -8.27 9.80
N LEU A 61 2.80 -9.02 8.90
CA LEU A 61 2.95 -8.84 7.45
C LEU A 61 2.37 -7.49 6.98
N ALA A 62 1.23 -7.05 7.53
CA ALA A 62 0.65 -5.75 7.21
C ALA A 62 1.59 -4.60 7.61
N VAL A 63 2.15 -4.65 8.83
CA VAL A 63 3.16 -3.68 9.30
C VAL A 63 4.39 -3.65 8.39
N LEU A 64 4.91 -4.82 7.98
CA LEU A 64 6.03 -4.87 7.04
C LEU A 64 5.65 -4.26 5.68
N GLY A 65 4.42 -4.48 5.21
CA GLY A 65 3.89 -3.85 4.01
C GLY A 65 3.88 -2.32 4.10
N GLU A 66 3.40 -1.76 5.21
CA GLU A 66 3.37 -0.31 5.43
C GLU A 66 4.79 0.28 5.37
N LEU A 67 5.76 -0.37 6.01
CA LEU A 67 7.15 0.07 5.98
C LEU A 67 7.73 0.06 4.57
N LEU A 68 7.43 -0.95 3.76
CA LEU A 68 7.87 -1.03 2.36
C LEU A 68 7.23 0.07 1.51
N VAL A 69 5.93 0.33 1.68
CA VAL A 69 5.18 1.36 0.95
C VAL A 69 5.68 2.76 1.33
N ASN A 70 5.85 3.03 2.63
CA ASN A 70 6.40 4.28 3.12
C ASN A 70 7.82 4.51 2.58
N ARG A 71 8.64 3.46 2.54
CA ARG A 71 9.98 3.56 1.94
C ARG A 71 9.93 3.83 0.44
N ALA A 72 8.96 3.23 -0.28
CA ALA A 72 8.77 3.50 -1.70
C ALA A 72 8.34 4.96 -1.93
N LEU A 73 7.44 5.51 -1.12
CA LEU A 73 7.06 6.93 -1.13
C LEU A 73 8.27 7.85 -0.89
N ASP A 74 9.06 7.57 0.14
CA ASP A 74 10.27 8.35 0.43
C ASP A 74 11.28 8.37 -0.72
N ASN A 75 11.35 7.29 -1.52
CA ASN A 75 12.23 7.23 -2.69
C ASN A 75 11.71 8.08 -3.87
N LEU A 76 10.41 8.37 -3.91
CA LEU A 76 9.80 9.26 -4.92
C LEU A 76 9.96 10.74 -4.55
N ALA A 77 10.10 11.05 -3.26
CA ALA A 77 10.33 12.41 -2.82
C ALA A 77 11.66 12.96 -3.40
N PRO A 78 11.68 14.21 -3.90
CA PRO A 78 12.92 14.84 -4.38
C PRO A 78 13.98 14.85 -3.28
N PRO A 79 15.28 14.73 -3.61
CA PRO A 79 16.34 14.88 -2.62
C PRO A 79 16.21 16.24 -1.94
N ARG A 80 15.98 16.24 -0.62
CA ARG A 80 15.86 17.46 0.19
C ARG A 80 17.07 18.41 0.06
N GLY A 81 18.19 17.96 -0.53
CA GLY A 81 19.39 18.76 -0.74
C GLY A 81 19.41 19.72 -1.95
N ARG A 82 18.40 19.73 -2.84
CA ARG A 82 18.44 20.61 -4.03
C ARG A 82 17.76 21.96 -3.84
N ALA A 83 16.87 22.10 -2.85
CA ALA A 83 16.29 23.40 -2.49
C ALA A 83 17.29 24.25 -1.68
N ASP A 84 18.03 23.64 -0.76
CA ASP A 84 19.02 24.34 0.06
C ASP A 84 20.25 24.78 -0.75
N ALA A 85 20.65 24.00 -1.77
CA ALA A 85 21.76 24.34 -2.66
C ALA A 85 21.46 25.54 -3.57
N LEU A 86 20.19 25.79 -3.91
CA LEU A 86 19.80 26.96 -4.72
C LEU A 86 19.69 28.24 -3.87
N LEU A 87 19.32 28.10 -2.59
CA LEU A 87 19.26 29.22 -1.64
C LEU A 87 20.65 29.66 -1.16
N ASN A 88 21.60 28.73 -1.03
CA ASN A 88 22.95 29.04 -0.55
C ASN A 88 23.90 29.59 -1.64
N ASN A 89 23.50 29.54 -2.92
CA ASN A 89 24.29 30.04 -4.05
C ASN A 89 23.80 31.42 -4.56
N GLN A 90 22.99 32.10 -3.75
CA GLN A 90 22.43 33.45 -3.99
C GLN A 90 22.77 34.42 -2.84
N ARG A 91 23.75 34.09 -1.99
CA ARG A 91 24.26 34.94 -0.90
C ARG A 91 25.75 35.17 -1.03
#